data_AF-A0A4Z0ZVE5-F1
#
_entry.id   AF-A0A4Z0ZVE5-F1
#
_cell.length_a   1.000
_cell.length_b   1.000
_cell.length_c   1.000
_cell.angle_alpha   90.00
_cell.angle_beta   90.00
_cell.angle_gamma   90.00
#
_symmetry.space_group_name_H-M   'P 1'
#
loop_
_entity.id
_entity.type
_entity.pdbx_description
1 polymer ?
#
loop_
_entity_poly.entity_id
_entity_poly.type
_entity_poly.pdbx_seq_one_letter_code
_entity_poly.pdbx_strand_id
1 'polypeptide(L)'
;MKPTKKILDADEFFETKVKLEEELIRLEGLEREVNEQILKLVGLSEKLIKTSETNESPYFLQRSKRLNAEIIKFKIRNEYKQKEFDSIYHILNKIKSEDKIEFLDSALKNRITKIAKRLVNKKQSEGITNSKNTNPSFTERVLNASHLAKTNPTKPLAGKLVFICYVLEGVNFLLPKKSYRILRNIPAFKKQIRIKDKLISMFPGPGFVLMEEGESKNKHVILMKNAEKKECGFYFDELKEDWAISKSSLDAILEKESNHNSILGKIKRKGKLYHIIKL
;
A
#
# COMPACT_ATOMS: atom_id res chain seq x y z
N MET A 1 -27.85 -28.93 76.52
CA MET A 1 -27.41 -28.49 75.17
C MET A 1 -27.48 -26.97 75.13
N LYS A 2 -26.37 -26.27 74.82
CA LYS A 2 -26.39 -24.80 74.70
C LYS A 2 -26.90 -24.42 73.30
N PRO A 3 -27.78 -23.42 73.15
CA PRO A 3 -28.27 -23.00 71.85
C PRO A 3 -27.13 -22.31 71.09
N THR A 4 -26.78 -22.83 69.91
CA THR A 4 -25.92 -22.14 68.94
C THR A 4 -26.63 -20.87 68.50
N LYS A 5 -26.15 -19.71 68.98
CA LYS A 5 -26.57 -18.39 68.48
C LYS A 5 -26.27 -18.35 66.97
N LYS A 6 -27.31 -18.22 66.14
CA LYS A 6 -27.15 -17.79 64.75
C LYS A 6 -26.54 -16.39 64.78
N ILE A 7 -25.27 -16.26 64.43
CA ILE A 7 -24.66 -14.97 64.14
C ILE A 7 -25.21 -14.58 62.77
N LEU A 8 -26.04 -13.54 62.75
CA LEU A 8 -26.55 -12.95 61.53
C LEU A 8 -25.63 -11.75 61.26
N ASP A 9 -24.67 -11.91 60.35
CA ASP A 9 -23.74 -10.85 59.92
C ASP A 9 -24.47 -9.83 59.02
N ALA A 10 -25.53 -9.23 59.55
CA ALA A 10 -26.34 -8.25 58.87
C ALA A 10 -25.50 -7.01 58.53
N ASP A 11 -24.62 -6.58 59.44
CA ASP A 11 -23.78 -5.40 59.24
C ASP A 11 -22.79 -5.61 58.08
N GLU A 12 -22.10 -6.76 58.02
CA GLU A 12 -21.20 -7.11 56.91
C GLU A 12 -21.96 -7.21 55.57
N PHE A 13 -23.18 -7.76 55.59
CA PHE A 13 -24.04 -7.82 54.42
C PHE A 13 -24.40 -6.42 53.90
N PHE A 14 -24.83 -5.51 54.78
CA PHE A 14 -25.22 -4.16 54.39
C PHE A 14 -24.01 -3.31 53.97
N GLU A 15 -22.86 -3.45 54.63
CA GLU A 15 -21.61 -2.82 54.18
C GLU A 15 -21.20 -3.32 52.78
N THR A 16 -21.30 -4.63 52.53
CA THR A 16 -20.98 -5.21 51.22
C THR A 16 -21.97 -4.73 50.14
N LYS A 17 -23.26 -4.62 50.50
CA LYS A 17 -24.30 -4.08 49.62
C LYS A 17 -24.02 -2.61 49.24
N VAL A 18 -23.59 -1.78 50.18
CA VAL A 18 -23.20 -0.39 49.90
C VAL A 18 -22.02 -0.34 48.94
N LYS A 19 -20.97 -1.14 49.17
CA LYS A 19 -19.81 -1.22 48.26
C LYS A 19 -20.21 -1.67 46.85
N LEU A 20 -21.14 -2.62 46.74
CA LEU A 20 -21.68 -3.06 45.45
C LEU A 20 -22.40 -1.92 44.72
N GLU A 21 -23.20 -1.12 45.43
CA GLU A 21 -23.87 0.05 44.85
C GLU A 21 -22.89 1.11 44.38
N GLU A 22 -21.85 1.40 45.17
CA GLU A 22 -20.79 2.35 44.79
C GLU A 22 -20.07 1.90 43.52
N GLU A 23 -19.74 0.62 43.39
CA GLU A 23 -19.10 0.08 42.18
C GLU A 23 -20.05 0.07 40.98
N LEU A 24 -21.36 -0.14 41.16
CA LEU A 24 -22.35 0.00 40.09
C LEU A 24 -22.45 1.45 39.59
N ILE A 25 -22.53 2.42 40.50
CA ILE A 25 -22.55 3.86 40.15
C ILE A 25 -21.28 4.24 39.37
N ARG A 26 -20.13 3.74 39.81
CA ARG A 26 -18.85 3.95 39.13
C ARG A 26 -18.84 3.35 37.73
N LEU A 27 -19.36 2.13 37.57
CA LEU A 27 -19.46 1.45 36.28
C LEU A 27 -20.35 2.23 35.30
N GLU A 28 -21.51 2.73 35.75
CA GLU A 28 -22.38 3.59 34.95
C GLU A 28 -21.69 4.89 34.51
N GLY A 29 -20.91 5.50 35.41
CA GLY A 29 -20.11 6.68 35.11
C GLY A 29 -19.11 6.43 33.98
N LEU A 30 -18.37 5.31 34.08
CA LEU A 30 -17.41 4.90 33.05
C LEU A 30 -18.09 4.61 31.71
N GLU A 31 -19.26 3.97 31.71
CA GLU A 31 -20.03 3.71 30.48
C GLU A 31 -20.39 5.02 29.76
N ARG A 32 -20.83 6.05 30.50
CA ARG A 32 -21.13 7.38 29.94
C ARG A 32 -19.89 8.02 29.33
N GLU A 33 -18.77 8.01 30.05
CA GLU A 33 -17.50 8.56 29.55
C GLU A 33 -17.04 7.86 28.27
N VAL A 34 -17.10 6.53 28.25
CA VAL A 34 -16.73 5.72 27.08
C VAL A 34 -17.61 6.07 25.87
N ASN A 35 -18.93 6.22 26.08
CA ASN A 35 -19.85 6.65 25.02
C ASN A 35 -19.49 8.03 24.47
N GLU A 36 -19.14 9.00 25.32
CA GLU A 36 -18.66 10.31 24.87
C GLU A 36 -17.37 10.22 24.04
N GLN A 37 -16.43 9.37 24.46
CA GLN A 37 -15.19 9.16 23.70
C GLN A 37 -15.44 8.51 22.34
N ILE A 38 -16.37 7.55 22.26
CA ILE A 38 -16.78 6.96 20.98
C ILE A 38 -17.38 8.02 20.05
N LEU A 39 -18.24 8.91 20.56
CA LEU A 39 -18.82 9.99 19.75
C LEU A 39 -17.74 10.91 19.18
N LYS A 40 -16.74 11.29 20.00
CA LYS A 40 -15.59 12.08 19.55
C LYS A 40 -14.80 11.35 18.46
N LEU A 41 -14.55 10.05 18.64
CA LEU A 41 -13.81 9.21 17.71
C LEU A 41 -14.53 9.06 16.36
N VAL A 42 -15.86 8.87 16.36
CA VAL A 42 -16.70 8.90 15.15
C VAL A 42 -16.58 10.25 14.46
N GLY A 43 -16.77 11.36 15.19
CA GLY A 43 -16.68 12.71 14.62
C GLY A 43 -15.31 13.03 14.02
N LEU A 44 -14.22 12.58 14.64
CA LEU A 44 -12.87 12.71 14.09
C LEU A 44 -12.71 11.93 12.78
N SER A 45 -13.25 10.71 12.71
CA SER A 45 -13.19 9.88 11.51
C SER A 45 -13.98 10.49 10.34
N GLU A 46 -15.15 11.06 10.60
CA GLU A 46 -15.97 11.78 9.61
C GLU A 46 -15.26 13.04 9.11
N LYS A 47 -14.58 13.77 10.01
CA LYS A 47 -13.78 14.94 9.63
C LYS A 47 -12.64 14.57 8.68
N LEU A 48 -12.02 13.40 8.85
CA LEU A 48 -11.00 12.91 7.91
C LEU A 48 -11.58 12.60 6.53
N ILE A 49 -12.78 11.99 6.47
CA ILE A 49 -13.50 11.75 5.21
C ILE A 49 -13.78 13.07 4.51
N LYS A 50 -14.46 14.01 5.20
CA LYS A 50 -14.82 15.32 4.65
C LYS A 50 -13.59 16.09 4.14
N THR A 51 -12.50 16.06 4.90
CA THR A 51 -11.24 16.70 4.50
C THR A 51 -10.67 16.05 3.24
N SER A 52 -10.72 14.72 3.13
CA SER A 52 -10.23 14.01 1.96
C SER A 52 -11.09 14.24 0.71
N GLU A 53 -12.41 14.33 0.87
CA GLU A 53 -13.35 14.68 -0.22
C GLU A 53 -13.14 16.10 -0.72
N THR A 54 -13.05 17.06 0.20
CA THR A 54 -12.86 18.49 -0.13
C THR A 54 -11.55 18.74 -0.88
N ASN A 55 -10.52 17.94 -0.62
CA ASN A 55 -9.21 18.09 -1.25
C ASN A 55 -8.98 17.13 -2.43
N GLU A 56 -10.01 16.39 -2.86
CA GLU A 56 -9.92 15.42 -3.95
C GLU A 56 -8.74 14.45 -3.79
N SER A 57 -8.55 13.92 -2.57
CA SER A 57 -7.45 13.03 -2.20
C SER A 57 -7.93 11.58 -2.12
N PRO A 58 -7.90 10.78 -3.21
CA PRO A 58 -8.60 9.50 -3.27
C PRO A 58 -7.97 8.45 -2.35
N TYR A 59 -6.64 8.47 -2.18
CA TYR A 59 -5.94 7.56 -1.28
C TYR A 59 -6.34 7.81 0.18
N PHE A 60 -6.34 9.07 0.62
CA PHE A 60 -6.78 9.41 1.97
C PHE A 60 -8.27 9.14 2.18
N LEU A 61 -9.10 9.45 1.17
CA LEU A 61 -10.54 9.21 1.24
C LEU A 61 -10.86 7.74 1.48
N GLN A 62 -10.25 6.85 0.72
CA GLN A 62 -10.44 5.41 0.87
C GLN A 62 -10.00 4.93 2.27
N ARG A 63 -8.86 5.40 2.76
CA ARG A 63 -8.35 5.04 4.09
C ARG A 63 -9.22 5.58 5.22
N SER A 64 -9.75 6.79 5.08
CA SER A 64 -10.65 7.41 6.05
C SER A 64 -12.02 6.71 6.10
N LYS A 65 -12.59 6.33 4.95
CA LYS A 65 -13.84 5.54 4.90
C LYS A 65 -13.70 4.19 5.59
N ARG A 66 -12.60 3.49 5.32
CA ARG A 66 -12.30 2.23 5.99
C ARG A 66 -12.11 2.38 7.50
N LEU A 67 -11.37 3.40 7.93
CA LEU A 67 -11.19 3.71 9.35
C LEU A 67 -12.55 3.94 10.02
N ASN A 68 -13.42 4.74 9.41
CA ASN A 68 -14.76 5.00 9.91
C ASN A 68 -15.60 3.71 10.01
N ALA A 69 -15.55 2.81 9.03
CA ALA A 69 -16.25 1.54 9.09
C ALA A 69 -15.80 0.65 10.26
N GLU A 70 -14.50 0.56 10.53
CA GLU A 70 -13.98 -0.19 11.69
C GLU A 70 -14.36 0.47 13.01
N ILE A 71 -14.38 1.80 13.07
CA ILE A 71 -14.85 2.58 14.22
C ILE A 71 -16.35 2.35 14.50
N ILE A 72 -17.19 2.29 13.46
CA ILE A 72 -18.61 1.98 13.60
C ILE A 72 -18.80 0.54 14.11
N LYS A 73 -18.04 -0.43 13.58
CA LYS A 73 -18.05 -1.81 14.09
C LYS A 73 -17.62 -1.87 15.57
N PHE A 74 -16.58 -1.12 15.94
CA PHE A 74 -16.11 -1.01 17.31
C PHE A 74 -17.22 -0.50 18.25
N LYS A 75 -17.96 0.54 17.84
CA LYS A 75 -19.14 1.05 18.56
C LYS A 75 -20.24 0.00 18.70
N ILE A 76 -20.57 -0.73 17.63
CA ILE A 76 -21.64 -1.74 17.62
C ILE A 76 -21.29 -2.94 18.51
N ARG A 77 -20.03 -3.41 18.46
CA ARG A 77 -19.59 -4.56 19.24
C ARG A 77 -19.64 -4.31 20.74
N ASN A 78 -19.43 -3.06 21.17
CA ASN A 78 -19.39 -2.65 22.58
C ASN A 78 -18.45 -3.53 23.46
N GLU A 79 -17.49 -4.22 22.82
CA GLU A 79 -16.48 -5.06 23.45
C GLU A 79 -15.13 -4.34 23.38
N TYR A 80 -14.74 -3.65 24.44
CA TYR A 80 -13.49 -2.87 24.51
C TYR A 80 -12.26 -3.76 24.75
N LYS A 81 -12.06 -4.77 23.89
CA LYS A 81 -10.91 -5.69 23.94
C LYS A 81 -9.75 -5.13 23.11
N GLN A 82 -8.52 -5.36 23.55
CA GLN A 82 -7.29 -4.89 22.88
C GLN A 82 -7.26 -5.18 21.37
N LYS A 83 -7.67 -6.39 20.97
CA LYS A 83 -7.76 -6.82 19.57
C LYS A 83 -8.61 -5.90 18.67
N GLU A 84 -9.64 -5.27 19.23
CA GLU A 84 -10.54 -4.38 18.49
C GLU A 84 -9.87 -3.03 18.23
N PHE A 85 -9.03 -2.56 19.17
CA PHE A 85 -8.19 -1.37 18.99
C PHE A 85 -7.05 -1.61 18.00
N ASP A 86 -6.46 -2.81 17.97
CA ASP A 86 -5.36 -3.14 17.06
C ASP A 86 -5.73 -2.94 15.59
N SER A 87 -6.97 -3.27 15.19
CA SER A 87 -7.49 -3.02 13.83
C SER A 87 -7.47 -1.53 13.49
N ILE A 88 -7.96 -0.69 14.41
CA ILE A 88 -8.05 0.76 14.25
C ILE A 88 -6.64 1.37 14.18
N TYR A 89 -5.75 1.00 15.12
CA TYR A 89 -4.36 1.48 15.12
C TYR A 89 -3.59 1.02 13.88
N HIS A 90 -3.82 -0.19 13.41
CA HIS A 90 -3.19 -0.68 12.18
C HIS A 90 -3.56 0.17 10.96
N ILE A 91 -4.80 0.64 10.86
CA ILE A 91 -5.23 1.54 9.77
C ILE A 91 -4.60 2.92 9.94
N LEU A 92 -4.64 3.50 11.16
CA LEU A 92 -4.04 4.81 11.46
C LEU A 92 -2.55 4.83 11.14
N ASN A 93 -1.80 3.78 11.48
CA ASN A 93 -0.36 3.67 11.21
C ASN A 93 -0.01 3.66 9.71
N LYS A 94 -0.98 3.35 8.84
CA LYS A 94 -0.77 3.41 7.39
C LYS A 94 -1.02 4.80 6.80
N ILE A 95 -1.56 5.74 7.58
CA ILE A 95 -1.75 7.14 7.18
C ILE A 95 -0.51 7.91 7.62
N LYS A 96 0.45 8.10 6.71
CA LYS A 96 1.74 8.72 7.04
C LYS A 96 1.75 10.22 6.76
N SER A 97 2.53 10.95 7.53
CA SER A 97 2.76 12.39 7.31
C SER A 97 3.46 12.67 5.97
N GLU A 98 4.24 11.72 5.47
CA GLU A 98 4.93 11.79 4.17
C GLU A 98 3.94 11.82 2.99
N ASP A 99 2.74 11.26 3.17
CA ASP A 99 1.69 11.21 2.15
C ASP A 99 0.97 12.56 2.00
N LYS A 100 1.26 13.56 2.87
CA LYS A 100 0.67 14.91 2.83
C LYS A 100 0.84 15.63 1.48
N ILE A 101 1.77 15.17 0.65
CA ILE A 101 1.96 15.67 -0.72
C ILE A 101 0.68 15.57 -1.56
N GLU A 102 -0.23 14.63 -1.25
CA GLU A 102 -1.49 14.49 -1.97
C GLU A 102 -2.46 15.67 -1.73
N PHE A 103 -2.35 16.35 -0.59
CA PHE A 103 -3.13 17.55 -0.26
C PHE A 103 -2.52 18.85 -0.80
N LEU A 104 -1.36 18.79 -1.45
CA LEU A 104 -0.80 19.97 -2.10
C LEU A 104 -1.55 20.26 -3.41
N ASP A 105 -1.79 21.54 -3.70
CA ASP A 105 -2.38 21.93 -4.97
C ASP A 105 -1.49 21.48 -6.16
N SER A 106 -2.11 21.35 -7.33
CA SER A 106 -1.44 20.91 -8.55
C SER A 106 -0.26 21.83 -8.93
N ALA A 107 -0.30 23.11 -8.57
CA ALA A 107 0.74 24.09 -8.86
C ALA A 107 2.00 23.91 -7.98
N LEU A 108 1.85 23.66 -6.69
CA LEU A 108 2.89 23.33 -5.71
C LEU A 108 3.47 21.95 -5.99
N LYS A 109 2.63 20.95 -6.29
CA LYS A 109 3.10 19.63 -6.78
C LYS A 109 4.01 19.80 -8.00
N ASN A 110 3.60 20.63 -8.97
CA ASN A 110 4.39 20.94 -10.16
C ASN A 110 5.66 21.75 -9.85
N ARG A 111 5.60 22.71 -8.91
CA ARG A 111 6.74 23.55 -8.52
C ARG A 111 7.79 22.75 -7.75
N ILE A 112 7.39 21.91 -6.80
CA ILE A 112 8.27 20.98 -6.09
C ILE A 112 8.90 20.00 -7.09
N THR A 113 8.11 19.49 -8.03
CA THR A 113 8.63 18.62 -9.11
C THR A 113 9.65 19.35 -10.00
N LYS A 114 9.42 20.63 -10.34
CA LYS A 114 10.37 21.47 -11.10
C LYS A 114 11.64 21.76 -10.30
N ILE A 115 11.54 22.07 -9.01
CA ILE A 115 12.69 22.31 -8.13
C ILE A 115 13.52 21.03 -7.96
N ALA A 116 12.87 19.89 -7.71
CA ALA A 116 13.54 18.59 -7.63
C ALA A 116 14.27 18.24 -8.94
N LYS A 117 13.65 18.47 -10.10
CA LYS A 117 14.30 18.30 -11.41
C LYS A 117 15.52 19.22 -11.58
N ARG A 118 15.43 20.49 -11.15
CA ARG A 118 16.55 21.45 -11.21
C ARG A 118 17.72 21.04 -10.31
N LEU A 119 17.45 20.52 -9.10
CA LEU A 119 18.49 20.03 -8.20
C LEU A 119 19.22 18.80 -8.74
N VAL A 120 18.51 17.90 -9.43
CA VAL A 120 19.11 16.76 -10.12
C VAL A 120 19.95 17.21 -11.33
N ASN A 121 19.46 18.18 -12.10
CA ASN A 121 20.19 18.70 -13.26
C ASN A 121 21.42 19.52 -12.87
N LYS A 122 21.38 20.28 -11.75
CA LYS A 122 22.52 21.06 -11.25
C LYS A 122 23.70 20.16 -10.84
N LYS A 123 23.41 18.96 -10.31
CA LYS A 123 24.43 17.93 -10.02
C LYS A 123 25.03 17.28 -11.28
N GLN A 124 24.41 17.43 -12.45
CA GLN A 124 24.95 16.92 -13.73
C GLN A 124 25.75 17.98 -14.49
N SER A 125 25.50 19.27 -14.26
CA SER A 125 26.22 20.37 -14.93
C SER A 125 27.58 20.73 -14.32
N GLU A 126 27.92 20.23 -13.12
CA GLU A 126 29.23 20.48 -12.49
C GLU A 126 30.27 19.39 -12.80
N GLY A 127 29.97 18.44 -13.69
CA GLY A 127 30.82 17.27 -13.96
C GLY A 127 31.33 17.07 -15.39
N ILE A 128 31.07 17.97 -16.35
CA ILE A 128 31.50 17.78 -17.74
C ILE A 128 32.03 19.08 -18.35
N THR A 129 33.30 19.37 -18.07
CA THR A 129 34.17 20.11 -18.98
C THR A 129 35.39 19.24 -19.26
N ASN A 130 35.35 18.52 -20.39
CA ASN A 130 36.48 18.18 -21.28
C ASN A 130 36.17 16.92 -22.11
N SER A 131 35.79 17.11 -23.38
CA SER A 131 36.48 16.51 -24.54
C SER A 131 35.70 16.76 -25.83
N LYS A 132 36.45 16.73 -26.94
CA LYS A 132 36.20 17.33 -28.25
C LYS A 132 35.26 16.52 -29.15
N ASN A 133 34.58 17.26 -30.04
CA ASN A 133 34.18 16.98 -31.43
C ASN A 133 33.91 15.55 -31.92
N THR A 134 32.74 15.32 -32.53
CA THR A 134 32.56 15.21 -34.00
C THR A 134 31.07 14.94 -34.35
N ASN A 135 30.53 15.69 -35.32
CA ASN A 135 29.18 15.52 -35.87
C ASN A 135 29.17 14.42 -36.94
N PRO A 136 28.15 13.54 -37.01
CA PRO A 136 27.83 12.82 -38.24
C PRO A 136 26.78 13.58 -39.08
N SER A 137 26.92 13.44 -40.40
CA SER A 137 26.26 14.23 -41.43
C SER A 137 24.85 13.74 -41.79
N PHE A 138 24.18 14.55 -42.61
CA PHE A 138 22.77 14.55 -42.98
C PHE A 138 22.26 13.31 -43.74
N THR A 139 23.14 12.39 -44.18
CA THR A 139 22.78 11.25 -45.05
C THR A 139 22.34 9.97 -44.34
N GLU A 140 22.37 9.90 -43.00
CA GLU A 140 21.82 8.74 -42.25
C GLU A 140 20.33 8.88 -41.88
N ARG A 141 19.69 10.03 -42.17
CA ARG A 141 18.33 10.34 -41.69
C ARG A 141 17.18 9.86 -42.58
N VAL A 142 17.44 9.28 -43.74
CA VAL A 142 16.37 8.89 -44.68
C VAL A 142 16.59 7.45 -45.16
N LEU A 143 16.25 6.45 -44.33
CA LEU A 143 16.03 5.07 -44.80
C LEU A 143 15.30 4.14 -43.80
N ASN A 144 14.58 4.68 -42.81
CA ASN A 144 13.81 3.86 -41.84
C ASN A 144 12.34 4.26 -41.75
N ALA A 145 11.70 4.47 -42.92
CA ALA A 145 10.26 4.69 -43.03
C ALA A 145 9.62 3.63 -43.93
N SER A 146 9.74 2.35 -43.56
CA SER A 146 8.84 1.27 -44.01
C SER A 146 9.34 -0.08 -43.51
N HIS A 147 8.81 -0.58 -42.38
CA HIS A 147 8.48 -2.00 -42.19
C HIS A 147 7.76 -2.22 -40.85
N LEU A 148 6.45 -2.45 -40.96
CA LEU A 148 5.66 -3.50 -40.33
C LEU A 148 5.86 -3.86 -38.84
N ALA A 149 4.73 -3.82 -38.15
CA ALA A 149 4.36 -4.68 -37.03
C ALA A 149 5.12 -6.02 -36.98
N LYS A 150 5.90 -6.20 -35.91
CA LYS A 150 6.22 -7.47 -35.26
C LYS A 150 6.96 -7.16 -33.95
N THR A 151 6.38 -7.55 -32.83
CA THR A 151 7.05 -7.64 -31.54
C THR A 151 8.32 -8.47 -31.69
N ASN A 152 9.49 -7.87 -31.47
CA ASN A 152 10.74 -8.60 -31.26
C ASN A 152 11.68 -7.81 -30.34
N PRO A 153 12.53 -8.53 -29.59
CA PRO A 153 13.09 -8.04 -28.33
C PRO A 153 14.19 -7.02 -28.61
N THR A 154 14.08 -5.86 -27.99
CA THR A 154 15.18 -4.90 -27.91
C THR A 154 16.39 -5.60 -27.30
N LYS A 155 17.50 -5.61 -28.06
CA LYS A 155 18.81 -6.08 -27.63
C LYS A 155 19.10 -5.60 -26.20
N PRO A 156 19.65 -6.44 -25.30
CA PRO A 156 19.94 -6.02 -23.94
C PRO A 156 20.92 -4.85 -23.98
N LEU A 157 20.51 -3.70 -23.44
CA LEU A 157 21.45 -2.63 -23.13
C LEU A 157 22.47 -3.21 -22.14
N ALA A 158 23.68 -3.49 -22.62
CA ALA A 158 24.74 -4.08 -21.83
C ALA A 158 24.89 -3.30 -20.50
N GLY A 159 24.70 -3.99 -19.38
CA GLY A 159 24.86 -3.42 -18.03
C GLY A 159 23.62 -2.75 -17.41
N LYS A 160 22.46 -2.70 -18.08
CA LYS A 160 21.21 -2.15 -17.49
C LYS A 160 20.21 -3.25 -17.15
N LEU A 161 19.68 -3.18 -15.93
CA LEU A 161 18.53 -3.95 -15.48
C LEU A 161 17.26 -3.31 -16.03
N VAL A 162 16.38 -4.12 -16.59
CA VAL A 162 15.09 -3.67 -17.13
C VAL A 162 13.97 -4.25 -16.27
N PHE A 163 12.98 -3.43 -15.96
CA PHE A 163 11.82 -3.76 -15.14
C PHE A 163 10.54 -3.48 -15.92
N ILE A 164 9.56 -4.37 -15.78
CA ILE A 164 8.17 -4.12 -16.15
C ILE A 164 7.58 -3.24 -15.04
N CYS A 165 7.09 -2.06 -15.43
CA CYS A 165 6.38 -1.17 -14.53
C CYS A 165 4.89 -1.48 -14.59
N TYR A 166 4.26 -1.72 -13.44
CA TYR A 166 2.82 -1.93 -13.41
C TYR A 166 2.20 -1.34 -12.14
N VAL A 167 0.89 -1.10 -12.21
CA VAL A 167 0.07 -0.64 -11.08
C VAL A 167 -0.88 -1.74 -10.70
N LEU A 168 -1.03 -1.93 -9.39
CA LEU A 168 -2.07 -2.74 -8.81
C LEU A 168 -2.61 -1.99 -7.59
N GLU A 169 -3.90 -1.65 -7.61
CA GLU A 169 -4.61 -1.07 -6.46
C GLU A 169 -3.97 0.24 -5.99
N GLY A 170 -3.59 1.08 -6.96
CA GLY A 170 -2.88 2.34 -6.74
C GLY A 170 -1.39 2.19 -6.36
N VAL A 171 -0.92 0.96 -6.09
CA VAL A 171 0.47 0.69 -5.73
C VAL A 171 1.30 0.43 -6.98
N ASN A 172 2.46 1.09 -7.10
CA ASN A 172 3.36 0.90 -8.23
C ASN A 172 4.38 -0.20 -7.91
N PHE A 173 4.59 -1.10 -8.87
CA PHE A 173 5.50 -2.23 -8.78
C PHE A 173 6.52 -2.21 -9.92
N LEU A 174 7.69 -2.79 -9.62
CA LEU A 174 8.75 -3.05 -10.57
C LEU A 174 9.10 -4.52 -10.53
N LEU A 175 8.87 -5.19 -11.67
CA LEU A 175 9.12 -6.61 -11.83
C LEU A 175 10.29 -6.80 -12.80
N PRO A 176 11.39 -7.46 -12.40
CA PRO A 176 12.50 -7.71 -13.31
C PRO A 176 12.02 -8.33 -14.62
N LYS A 177 12.35 -7.69 -15.76
CA LYS A 177 11.82 -8.06 -17.06
C LYS A 177 12.46 -9.37 -17.52
N LYS A 178 11.63 -10.41 -17.59
CA LYS A 178 11.93 -11.72 -18.21
C LYS A 178 10.90 -11.98 -19.31
N SER A 179 11.03 -13.08 -20.05
CA SER A 179 9.95 -13.53 -20.95
C SER A 179 8.66 -13.75 -20.15
N TYR A 180 7.56 -13.14 -20.58
CA TYR A 180 6.27 -13.20 -19.92
C TYR A 180 5.12 -13.31 -20.93
N ARG A 181 3.97 -13.77 -20.43
CA ARG A 181 2.69 -13.71 -21.15
C ARG A 181 1.65 -12.99 -20.28
N ILE A 182 0.64 -12.41 -20.89
CA ILE A 182 -0.46 -11.76 -20.18
C ILE A 182 -1.68 -12.66 -20.23
N LEU A 183 -2.29 -12.92 -19.08
CA LEU A 183 -3.62 -13.48 -18.96
C LEU A 183 -4.59 -12.37 -18.57
N ARG A 184 -5.79 -12.40 -19.13
CA ARG A 184 -6.84 -11.41 -18.84
C ARG A 184 -7.99 -12.06 -18.08
N ASN A 185 -8.75 -11.24 -17.37
CA ASN A 185 -9.96 -11.62 -16.66
C ASN A 185 -9.78 -12.80 -15.68
N ILE A 186 -8.71 -12.77 -14.88
CA ILE A 186 -8.44 -13.77 -13.85
C ILE A 186 -9.03 -13.29 -12.52
N PRO A 187 -9.73 -14.15 -11.75
CA PRO A 187 -10.19 -13.80 -10.41
C PRO A 187 -9.05 -13.27 -9.53
N ALA A 188 -9.24 -12.08 -9.00
CA ALA A 188 -8.25 -11.30 -8.28
C ALA A 188 -7.82 -12.00 -6.97
N PHE A 189 -6.56 -11.79 -6.59
CA PHE A 189 -6.00 -12.15 -5.28
C PHE A 189 -6.15 -13.62 -4.86
N LYS A 190 -6.44 -14.54 -5.79
CA LYS A 190 -6.28 -15.97 -5.52
C LYS A 190 -4.80 -16.24 -5.24
N LYS A 191 -4.51 -17.02 -4.20
CA LYS A 191 -3.15 -17.44 -3.85
C LYS A 191 -2.47 -18.24 -4.96
N GLN A 192 -3.25 -19.08 -5.64
CA GLN A 192 -2.80 -19.95 -6.72
C GLN A 192 -3.91 -20.12 -7.76
N ILE A 193 -3.51 -20.36 -9.01
CA ILE A 193 -4.42 -20.75 -10.10
C ILE A 193 -3.90 -22.02 -10.76
N ARG A 194 -4.82 -22.86 -11.25
CA ARG A 194 -4.47 -24.07 -12.01
C ARG A 194 -4.57 -23.78 -13.51
N ILE A 195 -3.48 -24.00 -14.25
CA ILE A 195 -3.44 -23.88 -15.72
C ILE A 195 -2.79 -25.13 -16.28
N LYS A 196 -3.50 -25.89 -17.12
CA LYS A 196 -3.00 -27.10 -17.80
C LYS A 196 -2.20 -28.01 -16.84
N ASP A 197 -2.85 -28.36 -15.73
CA ASP A 197 -2.35 -29.21 -14.62
C ASP A 197 -1.21 -28.67 -13.76
N LYS A 198 -0.81 -27.40 -13.96
CA LYS A 198 0.18 -26.74 -13.10
C LYS A 198 -0.48 -25.78 -12.12
N LEU A 199 -0.10 -25.88 -10.85
CA LEU A 199 -0.43 -24.88 -9.83
C LEU A 199 0.57 -23.72 -9.90
N ILE A 200 0.05 -22.54 -10.19
CA ILE A 200 0.84 -21.33 -10.39
C ILE A 200 0.60 -20.41 -9.20
N SER A 201 1.67 -20.08 -8.49
CA SER A 201 1.63 -19.13 -7.38
C SER A 201 1.41 -17.72 -7.90
N MET A 202 0.53 -17.00 -7.21
CA MET A 202 0.10 -15.67 -7.61
C MET A 202 0.55 -14.65 -6.58
N PHE A 203 1.03 -13.51 -7.07
CA PHE A 203 1.37 -12.35 -6.29
C PHE A 203 0.53 -11.15 -6.73
N PRO A 204 0.04 -10.35 -5.78
CA PRO A 204 -0.01 -10.65 -4.36
C PRO A 204 -1.15 -11.64 -4.04
N GLY A 205 -1.05 -12.30 -2.89
CA GLY A 205 -2.02 -13.31 -2.45
C GLY A 205 -3.25 -12.72 -1.74
N PRO A 206 -4.08 -13.57 -1.12
CA PRO A 206 -5.23 -13.14 -0.31
C PRO A 206 -4.78 -12.20 0.82
N GLY A 207 -5.54 -11.13 1.06
CA GLY A 207 -5.23 -10.13 2.10
C GLY A 207 -4.39 -8.95 1.64
N PHE A 208 -3.96 -8.91 0.36
CA PHE A 208 -3.31 -7.73 -0.22
C PHE A 208 -4.25 -6.52 -0.34
N VAL A 209 -5.52 -6.78 -0.66
CA VAL A 209 -6.60 -5.79 -0.60
C VAL A 209 -7.64 -6.23 0.41
N LEU A 210 -8.14 -5.26 1.19
CA LEU A 210 -9.39 -5.40 1.92
C LEU A 210 -10.48 -4.81 1.04
N MET A 211 -11.06 -5.68 0.22
CA MET A 211 -12.06 -5.32 -0.79
C MET A 211 -13.31 -4.78 -0.10
N GLU A 212 -13.91 -3.72 -0.66
CA GLU A 212 -15.32 -3.39 -0.43
C GLU A 212 -16.19 -4.20 -1.40
N GLU A 213 -17.44 -4.48 -1.01
CA GLU A 213 -18.41 -5.17 -1.85
C GLU A 213 -18.73 -4.32 -3.10
N GLY A 214 -18.30 -4.76 -4.29
CA GLY A 214 -18.73 -4.19 -5.57
C GLY A 214 -17.66 -3.99 -6.63
N GLU A 215 -16.37 -4.00 -6.29
CA GLU A 215 -15.29 -3.83 -7.28
C GLU A 215 -15.05 -5.09 -8.13
N SER A 216 -14.64 -4.88 -9.39
CA SER A 216 -14.37 -5.96 -10.36
C SER A 216 -13.51 -7.06 -9.73
N LYS A 217 -14.11 -8.25 -9.60
CA LYS A 217 -13.45 -9.45 -9.07
C LYS A 217 -12.33 -9.96 -9.96
N ASN A 218 -12.14 -9.41 -11.15
CA ASN A 218 -11.20 -9.91 -12.15
C ASN A 218 -10.11 -8.88 -12.45
N LYS A 219 -8.87 -9.37 -12.58
CA LYS A 219 -7.66 -8.60 -12.88
C LYS A 219 -6.89 -9.24 -14.03
N HIS A 220 -5.92 -8.52 -14.55
CA HIS A 220 -4.96 -9.07 -15.50
C HIS A 220 -3.75 -9.64 -14.76
N VAL A 221 -3.06 -10.59 -15.37
CA VAL A 221 -1.94 -11.32 -14.78
C VAL A 221 -0.77 -11.35 -15.73
N ILE A 222 0.39 -10.87 -15.28
CA ILE A 222 1.68 -11.14 -15.91
C ILE A 222 2.13 -12.52 -15.44
N LEU A 223 2.32 -13.46 -16.35
CA LEU A 223 2.78 -14.81 -16.02
C LEU A 223 4.20 -15.00 -16.55
N MET A 224 5.12 -15.36 -15.67
CA MET A 224 6.54 -15.51 -15.97
C MET A 224 7.19 -16.60 -15.14
N LYS A 225 8.45 -16.94 -15.46
CA LYS A 225 9.24 -17.91 -14.69
C LYS A 225 10.14 -17.21 -13.68
N ASN A 226 10.12 -17.71 -12.44
CA ASN A 226 11.01 -17.29 -11.36
C ASN A 226 12.45 -17.80 -11.59
N ALA A 227 13.37 -17.51 -10.66
CA ALA A 227 14.76 -18.02 -10.73
C ALA A 227 14.84 -19.56 -10.78
N GLU A 228 13.90 -20.26 -10.14
CA GLU A 228 13.79 -21.73 -10.09
C GLU A 228 13.07 -22.34 -11.31
N LYS A 229 12.82 -21.56 -12.38
CA LYS A 229 12.07 -21.98 -13.57
C LYS A 229 10.59 -22.38 -13.32
N LYS A 230 10.04 -22.10 -12.13
CA LYS A 230 8.61 -22.28 -11.79
C LYS A 230 7.80 -21.10 -12.31
N GLU A 231 6.58 -21.37 -12.80
CA GLU A 231 5.67 -20.31 -13.24
C GLU A 231 5.07 -19.58 -12.03
N CYS A 232 5.08 -18.25 -12.10
CA CYS A 232 4.42 -17.36 -11.15
C CYS A 232 3.62 -16.29 -11.90
N GLY A 233 2.52 -15.84 -11.28
CA GLY A 233 1.65 -14.80 -11.81
C GLY A 233 1.69 -13.53 -10.95
N PHE A 234 1.57 -12.38 -11.60
CA PHE A 234 1.54 -11.06 -10.96
C PHE A 234 0.28 -10.31 -11.40
N TYR A 235 -0.64 -10.04 -10.47
CA TYR A 235 -1.84 -9.27 -10.78
C TYR A 235 -1.48 -7.81 -11.10
N PHE A 236 -2.20 -7.20 -12.04
CA PHE A 236 -2.07 -5.79 -12.36
C PHE A 236 -3.39 -5.20 -12.89
N ASP A 237 -3.52 -3.89 -12.74
CA ASP A 237 -4.55 -3.04 -13.34
C ASP A 237 -4.04 -2.36 -14.60
N GLU A 238 -2.84 -1.78 -14.52
CA GLU A 238 -2.25 -0.97 -15.58
C GLU A 238 -0.79 -1.38 -15.82
N LEU A 239 -0.40 -1.55 -17.09
CA LEU A 239 1.00 -1.65 -17.49
C LEU A 239 1.50 -0.28 -17.91
N LYS A 240 2.67 0.09 -17.40
CA LYS A 240 3.37 1.33 -17.73
C LYS A 240 4.60 1.01 -18.56
N GLU A 241 5.23 2.06 -19.09
CA GLU A 241 6.50 1.93 -19.80
C GLU A 241 7.56 1.21 -18.96
N ASP A 242 8.26 0.29 -19.59
CA ASP A 242 9.37 -0.42 -18.97
C ASP A 242 10.44 0.56 -18.49
N TRP A 243 11.10 0.19 -17.39
CA TRP A 243 12.14 1.01 -16.81
C TRP A 243 13.49 0.32 -16.81
N ALA A 244 14.49 1.00 -17.38
CA ALA A 244 15.88 0.58 -17.34
C ALA A 244 16.72 1.42 -16.36
N ILE A 245 17.55 0.75 -15.56
CA ILE A 245 18.52 1.37 -14.63
C ILE A 245 19.77 0.51 -14.53
N SER A 246 20.95 1.12 -14.32
CA SER A 246 22.17 0.36 -14.03
C SER A 246 22.11 -0.26 -12.62
N LYS A 247 22.83 -1.35 -12.40
CA LYS A 247 22.87 -2.01 -11.09
C LYS A 247 23.39 -1.06 -9.99
N SER A 248 24.46 -0.33 -10.26
CA SER A 248 25.04 0.63 -9.30
C SER A 248 24.06 1.74 -8.91
N SER A 249 23.30 2.28 -9.88
CA SER A 249 22.30 3.30 -9.58
C SER A 249 21.09 2.73 -8.84
N LEU A 250 20.73 1.47 -9.10
CA LEU A 250 19.67 0.79 -8.34
C LEU A 250 20.09 0.61 -6.88
N ASP A 251 21.28 0.08 -6.65
CA ASP A 251 21.81 -0.16 -5.30
C ASP A 251 21.90 1.14 -4.48
N ALA A 252 22.19 2.27 -5.13
CA ALA A 252 22.26 3.59 -4.48
C ALA A 252 20.91 4.17 -4.04
N ILE A 253 19.79 3.74 -4.64
CA ILE A 253 18.45 4.29 -4.35
C ILE A 253 17.50 3.25 -3.73
N LEU A 254 17.96 2.00 -3.60
CA LEU A 254 17.18 0.90 -3.07
C LEU A 254 17.14 0.94 -1.55
N GLU A 255 15.95 1.21 -1.02
CA GLU A 255 15.64 1.01 0.39
C GLU A 255 15.26 -0.45 0.58
N LYS A 256 16.20 -1.26 1.09
CA LYS A 256 15.98 -2.69 1.33
C LYS A 256 14.88 -2.89 2.36
N GLU A 257 13.97 -3.83 2.09
CA GLU A 257 12.87 -4.19 2.98
C GLU A 257 13.00 -5.67 3.37
N SER A 258 13.13 -5.95 4.67
CA SER A 258 13.24 -7.32 5.21
C SER A 258 11.88 -7.96 5.54
N ASN A 259 10.81 -7.17 5.51
CA ASN A 259 9.54 -7.56 6.13
C ASN A 259 8.62 -8.38 5.21
N HIS A 260 8.99 -8.58 3.94
CA HIS A 260 8.14 -9.28 2.99
C HIS A 260 8.96 -10.11 1.99
N ASN A 261 8.80 -11.44 2.00
CA ASN A 261 9.65 -12.37 1.24
C ASN A 261 9.65 -12.15 -0.29
N SER A 262 8.58 -11.58 -0.84
CA SER A 262 8.42 -11.32 -2.28
C SER A 262 8.86 -9.92 -2.72
N ILE A 263 9.19 -9.02 -1.79
CA ILE A 263 9.61 -7.64 -2.09
C ILE A 263 11.08 -7.52 -1.74
N LEU A 264 11.89 -7.07 -2.70
CA LEU A 264 13.31 -6.81 -2.52
C LEU A 264 13.56 -5.50 -1.74
N GLY A 265 12.72 -4.51 -1.99
CA GLY A 265 12.80 -3.19 -1.39
C GLY A 265 11.95 -2.17 -2.13
N LYS A 266 12.12 -0.90 -1.77
CA LYS A 266 11.40 0.23 -2.35
C LYS A 266 12.35 1.23 -2.97
N ILE A 267 11.86 1.95 -3.96
CA ILE A 267 12.57 3.09 -4.52
C ILE A 267 11.60 4.26 -4.72
N LYS A 268 12.11 5.48 -4.58
CA LYS A 268 11.37 6.70 -4.88
C LYS A 268 11.88 7.32 -6.17
N ARG A 269 11.01 7.47 -7.17
CA ARG A 269 11.37 8.06 -8.46
C ARG A 269 10.24 8.88 -9.05
N LYS A 270 10.57 10.09 -9.54
CA LYS A 270 9.59 11.05 -10.09
C LYS A 270 8.41 11.31 -9.12
N GLY A 271 8.69 11.34 -7.81
CA GLY A 271 7.67 11.54 -6.76
C GLY A 271 6.77 10.33 -6.48
N LYS A 272 6.98 9.18 -7.14
CA LYS A 272 6.22 7.95 -6.90
C LYS A 272 7.08 6.91 -6.20
N LEU A 273 6.47 6.15 -5.30
CA LEU A 273 7.09 5.01 -4.62
C LEU A 273 6.82 3.74 -5.43
N TYR A 274 7.87 2.97 -5.70
CA TYR A 274 7.79 1.70 -6.40
C TYR A 274 8.32 0.57 -5.51
N HIS A 275 7.58 -0.54 -5.48
CA HIS A 275 8.00 -1.76 -4.79
C HIS A 275 8.67 -2.70 -5.79
N ILE A 276 9.91 -3.09 -5.50
CA ILE A 276 10.67 -3.99 -6.37
C ILE A 276 10.39 -5.43 -5.97
N ILE A 277 9.95 -6.24 -6.93
CA ILE A 277 9.63 -7.64 -6.71
C ILE A 277 10.88 -8.49 -6.80
N LYS A 278 11.02 -9.40 -5.83
CA LYS A 278 12.03 -10.45 -5.83
C LYS A 278 11.49 -11.66 -6.59
N LEU A 279 12.19 -12.04 -7.66
CA LEU A 279 11.89 -13.18 -8.55
C LEU A 279 12.82 -14.37 -8.31
#